data_AF-A0A1H8G0B2-F1
#
_entry.id   AF-A0A1H8G0B2-F1
#
_cell.length_a   1.000
_cell.length_b   1.000
_cell.length_c   1.000
_cell.angle_alpha   90.00
_cell.angle_beta   90.00
_cell.angle_gamma   90.00
#
_symmetry.space_group_name_H-M   'P 1'
#
loop_
_entity.id
_entity.type
_entity.pdbx_description
1 polymer ?
#
loop_
_entity_poly.entity_id
_entity_poly.type
_entity_poly.pdbx_seq_one_letter_code
_entity_poly.pdbx_strand_id
1 'polypeptide(L)'
;MPFTRPARPVRAALPALLALPSLLAAPAAAAGPAAPEGALSIRLLEIPANRVDDVRAQRFIVDHVNPGTTFTRRLELRSTSDRPQQVQVYAAAAGIDHGRFTFAPERAQNELTSWIRLDRPAVTLPPNGSARVKATVAVPAGASRQERYAVIWAQTAAPTGAGAGISVVNRVGIRVYLDVGPGGEPPSDFRVSEVVPQRTGDGRPALVARVANTGQRALDLDGTLMLTGGPSSLSAGPFPVSTGTTLAPGGQADVTVVTGADLPDGPWRFRLELASGWVERTAEGTLTFPARAGSRGLPAALDGPVRRTTVAAVLVVGLAGAAAWIVRRRLRARRVLFRRPC
;
A
#
# COMPACT_ATOMS: atom_id res chain seq x y z
N MET A 1 -55.77 -25.62 50.07
CA MET A 1 -54.42 -25.01 50.11
C MET A 1 -53.85 -25.25 51.50
N PRO A 2 -52.55 -25.58 51.66
CA PRO A 2 -51.71 -26.44 50.82
C PRO A 2 -51.97 -27.93 51.18
N PHE A 3 -50.92 -28.74 51.41
CA PHE A 3 -50.85 -30.10 52.00
C PHE A 3 -50.85 -31.39 51.12
N THR A 4 -49.63 -31.91 50.92
CA THR A 4 -49.12 -33.29 51.17
C THR A 4 -49.71 -34.56 50.54
N ARG A 5 -48.80 -35.38 49.97
CA ARG A 5 -48.91 -36.83 49.68
C ARG A 5 -49.04 -37.68 50.97
N PRO A 6 -49.60 -38.90 50.90
CA PRO A 6 -48.78 -40.13 50.67
C PRO A 6 -49.37 -41.01 49.52
N ALA A 7 -49.02 -42.27 49.23
CA ALA A 7 -48.15 -43.27 49.85
C ALA A 7 -47.32 -44.12 48.82
N ARG A 8 -47.51 -45.46 48.77
CA ARG A 8 -46.90 -46.47 47.87
C ARG A 8 -47.92 -47.57 47.54
N PRO A 9 -47.68 -48.41 46.49
CA PRO A 9 -47.36 -49.81 46.79
C PRO A 9 -46.09 -50.33 46.07
N VAL A 10 -45.66 -51.56 46.39
CA VAL A 10 -44.33 -52.11 46.05
C VAL A 10 -44.42 -53.56 45.55
N ARG A 11 -43.92 -53.83 44.33
CA ARG A 11 -43.54 -55.16 43.74
C ARG A 11 -44.71 -56.16 43.55
N ALA A 12 -44.66 -57.18 42.67
CA ALA A 12 -43.55 -57.80 41.92
C ALA A 12 -44.00 -58.38 40.55
N ALA A 13 -43.11 -59.13 39.88
CA ALA A 13 -43.31 -60.07 38.75
C ALA A 13 -43.25 -59.55 37.28
N LEU A 14 -42.02 -59.60 36.72
CA LEU A 14 -41.52 -60.39 35.56
C LEU A 14 -42.45 -60.77 34.36
N PRO A 15 -41.89 -61.04 33.15
CA PRO A 15 -41.82 -60.05 32.08
C PRO A 15 -42.48 -60.51 30.75
N ALA A 16 -42.82 -59.56 29.88
CA ALA A 16 -43.26 -59.83 28.50
C ALA A 16 -42.26 -59.25 27.49
N LEU A 17 -41.66 -60.12 26.69
CA LEU A 17 -40.68 -59.77 25.66
C LEU A 17 -41.43 -59.25 24.40
N LEU A 18 -41.27 -57.97 24.07
CA LEU A 18 -41.83 -57.37 22.86
C LEU A 18 -40.73 -56.66 22.08
N ALA A 19 -40.44 -57.18 20.88
CA ALA A 19 -39.37 -56.66 20.02
C ALA A 19 -39.77 -55.31 19.42
N LEU A 20 -39.01 -54.26 19.77
CA LEU A 20 -39.10 -52.95 19.14
C LEU A 20 -38.30 -52.98 17.81
N PRO A 21 -38.89 -52.57 16.67
CA PRO A 21 -38.12 -52.33 15.46
C PRO A 21 -37.24 -51.09 15.65
N SER A 22 -35.94 -51.29 15.73
CA SER A 22 -34.95 -50.22 15.85
C SER A 22 -34.92 -49.34 14.60
N LEU A 23 -35.66 -48.23 14.63
CA LEU A 23 -35.45 -47.10 13.73
C LEU A 23 -34.06 -46.52 13.99
N LEU A 24 -33.08 -47.00 13.21
CA LEU A 24 -31.75 -46.42 13.10
C LEU A 24 -31.89 -45.01 12.49
N ALA A 25 -32.08 -44.02 13.35
CA ALA A 25 -31.83 -42.63 13.02
C ALA A 25 -30.35 -42.51 12.65
N ALA A 26 -30.06 -42.45 11.34
CA ALA A 26 -28.71 -42.20 10.86
C ALA A 26 -28.20 -40.89 11.47
N PRO A 27 -26.98 -40.85 12.04
CA PRO A 27 -26.45 -39.61 12.56
C PRO A 27 -26.36 -38.62 11.40
N ALA A 28 -27.03 -37.48 11.55
CA ALA A 28 -26.87 -36.38 10.60
C ALA A 28 -25.40 -35.99 10.59
N ALA A 29 -24.70 -36.31 9.48
CA ALA A 29 -23.31 -35.98 9.32
C ALA A 29 -23.18 -34.46 9.44
N ALA A 30 -22.52 -34.00 10.51
CA ALA A 30 -22.20 -32.59 10.66
C ALA A 30 -21.38 -32.19 9.44
N ALA A 31 -21.96 -31.33 8.59
CA ALA A 31 -21.26 -30.82 7.42
C ALA A 31 -19.97 -30.15 7.92
N GLY A 32 -18.83 -30.68 7.48
CA GLY A 32 -17.53 -30.09 7.82
C GLY A 32 -17.48 -28.63 7.35
N PRO A 33 -16.58 -27.81 7.93
CA PRO A 33 -16.43 -26.41 7.52
C PRO A 33 -16.31 -26.35 5.99
N ALA A 34 -17.17 -25.53 5.38
CA ALA A 34 -17.26 -25.46 3.93
C ALA A 34 -15.88 -25.21 3.33
N ALA A 35 -15.51 -26.03 2.33
CA ALA A 35 -14.26 -25.87 1.60
C ALA A 35 -14.12 -24.40 1.14
N PRO A 36 -12.91 -23.81 1.20
CA PRO A 36 -12.72 -22.39 0.94
C PRO A 36 -13.31 -22.04 -0.42
N GLU A 37 -14.27 -21.11 -0.42
CA GLU A 37 -14.84 -20.58 -1.65
C GLU A 37 -13.70 -20.03 -2.50
N GLY A 38 -13.56 -20.57 -3.72
CA GLY A 38 -12.39 -20.32 -4.55
C GLY A 38 -12.12 -18.82 -4.76
N ALA A 39 -10.84 -18.49 -4.90
CA ALA A 39 -10.38 -17.11 -4.91
C ALA A 39 -11.02 -16.33 -6.07
N LEU A 40 -11.76 -15.27 -5.72
CA LEU A 40 -12.21 -14.27 -6.68
C LEU A 40 -11.05 -13.33 -6.99
N SER A 41 -10.87 -13.01 -8.26
CA SER A 41 -9.87 -12.06 -8.77
C SER A 41 -10.49 -11.11 -9.78
N ILE A 42 -9.96 -9.90 -9.86
CA ILE A 42 -10.35 -8.86 -10.81
C ILE A 42 -9.09 -8.26 -11.45
N ARG A 43 -9.12 -8.03 -12.77
CA ARG A 43 -8.03 -7.34 -13.49
C ARG A 43 -8.55 -6.40 -14.56
N LEU A 44 -7.76 -5.40 -14.91
CA LEU A 44 -7.94 -4.64 -16.15
C LEU A 44 -7.55 -5.51 -17.35
N LEU A 45 -8.33 -5.43 -18.43
CA LEU A 45 -7.97 -6.01 -19.73
C LEU A 45 -7.29 -5.00 -20.66
N GLU A 46 -7.35 -3.72 -20.30
CA GLU A 46 -6.92 -2.60 -21.12
C GLU A 46 -6.16 -1.58 -20.27
N ILE A 47 -4.99 -1.19 -20.77
CA ILE A 47 -4.20 -0.07 -20.27
C ILE A 47 -4.19 0.97 -21.39
N PRO A 48 -4.43 2.26 -21.12
CA PRO A 48 -4.29 3.30 -22.14
C PRO A 48 -2.91 3.25 -22.81
N ALA A 49 -2.83 3.45 -24.13
CA ALA A 49 -1.56 3.30 -24.86
C ALA A 49 -0.46 4.25 -24.36
N ASN A 50 -0.84 5.43 -23.88
CA ASN A 50 0.04 6.42 -23.23
C ASN A 50 0.41 6.08 -21.78
N ARG A 51 0.09 4.87 -21.30
CA ARG A 51 0.27 4.40 -19.91
C ARG A 51 0.84 2.99 -19.80
N VAL A 52 1.29 2.36 -20.89
CA VAL A 52 1.68 0.94 -20.86
C VAL A 52 2.83 0.68 -19.87
N ASP A 53 3.74 1.64 -19.74
CA ASP A 53 4.87 1.62 -18.81
C ASP A 53 4.52 2.15 -17.40
N ASP A 54 3.29 2.65 -17.18
CA ASP A 54 2.80 3.03 -15.85
C ASP A 54 2.38 1.79 -15.07
N VAL A 55 3.27 1.30 -14.19
CA VAL A 55 3.03 0.16 -13.30
C VAL A 55 1.78 0.37 -12.41
N ARG A 56 1.33 1.61 -12.18
CA ARG A 56 0.04 1.86 -11.50
C ARG A 56 -1.14 1.68 -12.44
N ALA A 57 -1.07 2.16 -13.69
CA ALA A 57 -2.12 1.98 -14.68
C ALA A 57 -2.29 0.51 -15.15
N GLN A 58 -1.25 -0.31 -14.99
CA GLN A 58 -1.34 -1.77 -15.15
C GLN A 58 -2.26 -2.45 -14.11
N ARG A 59 -2.39 -1.84 -12.91
CA ARG A 59 -3.13 -2.41 -11.76
C ARG A 59 -4.45 -1.68 -11.48
N PHE A 60 -4.50 -0.38 -11.77
CA PHE A 60 -5.56 0.54 -11.38
C PHE A 60 -5.99 1.44 -12.54
N ILE A 61 -7.18 2.02 -12.46
CA ILE A 61 -7.61 3.06 -13.41
C ILE A 61 -6.94 4.35 -12.96
N VAL A 62 -5.89 4.79 -13.68
CA VAL A 62 -5.14 6.02 -13.41
C VAL A 62 -5.23 6.91 -14.64
N ASP A 63 -6.10 7.91 -14.58
CA ASP A 63 -6.45 8.74 -15.74
C ASP A 63 -6.41 10.23 -15.38
N HIS A 64 -6.11 11.05 -16.38
CA HIS A 64 -6.32 12.50 -16.38
C HIS A 64 -7.19 12.85 -17.58
N VAL A 65 -8.30 13.57 -17.37
CA VAL A 65 -9.27 13.89 -18.43
C VAL A 65 -9.83 15.31 -18.31
N ASN A 66 -10.21 15.88 -19.46
CA ASN A 66 -10.98 17.11 -19.49
C ASN A 66 -12.40 16.88 -18.91
N PRO A 67 -13.06 17.89 -18.31
CA PRO A 67 -14.50 17.85 -18.02
C PRO A 67 -15.31 17.50 -19.29
N GLY A 68 -16.42 16.78 -19.12
CA GLY A 68 -17.25 16.27 -20.23
C GLY A 68 -16.74 14.99 -20.89
N THR A 69 -15.53 14.52 -20.56
CA THR A 69 -14.96 13.30 -21.16
C THR A 69 -15.74 12.05 -20.74
N THR A 70 -16.05 11.19 -21.72
CA THR A 70 -16.58 9.83 -21.47
C THR A 70 -15.60 8.79 -21.99
N PHE A 71 -15.26 7.80 -21.16
CA PHE A 71 -14.38 6.70 -21.53
C PHE A 71 -14.86 5.36 -20.96
N THR A 72 -14.26 4.25 -21.40
CA THR A 72 -14.58 2.91 -20.91
C THR A 72 -13.33 2.13 -20.50
N ARG A 73 -13.50 1.18 -19.57
CA ARG A 73 -12.47 0.22 -19.14
C ARG A 73 -13.09 -1.17 -19.11
N ARG A 74 -12.47 -2.13 -19.78
CA ARG A 74 -12.87 -3.54 -19.70
C ARG A 74 -12.18 -4.23 -18.53
N LEU A 75 -12.98 -4.85 -17.66
CA LEU A 75 -12.55 -5.57 -16.48
C LEU A 75 -12.80 -7.07 -16.71
N GLU A 76 -11.92 -7.94 -16.21
CA GLU A 76 -12.17 -9.38 -16.15
C GLU A 76 -12.20 -9.87 -14.71
N LEU A 77 -13.24 -10.64 -14.42
CA LEU A 77 -13.48 -11.33 -13.16
C LEU A 77 -13.19 -12.81 -13.38
N ARG A 78 -12.42 -13.43 -12.50
CA ARG A 78 -12.12 -14.86 -12.55
C ARG A 78 -12.23 -15.48 -11.16
N SER A 79 -12.81 -16.67 -11.10
CA SER A 79 -12.90 -17.49 -9.89
C SER A 79 -12.04 -18.75 -10.03
N THR A 80 -11.52 -19.25 -8.90
CA THR A 80 -10.94 -20.61 -8.78
C THR A 80 -11.87 -21.56 -8.02
N SER A 81 -13.17 -21.28 -7.97
CA SER A 81 -14.19 -22.10 -7.29
C SER A 81 -14.68 -23.22 -8.20
N ASP A 82 -14.79 -24.44 -7.67
CA ASP A 82 -15.39 -25.58 -8.38
C ASP A 82 -16.93 -25.51 -8.44
N ARG A 83 -17.54 -24.49 -7.81
CA ARG A 83 -18.98 -24.20 -7.89
C ARG A 83 -19.24 -22.84 -8.54
N PRO A 84 -20.38 -22.67 -9.24
CA PRO A 84 -20.78 -21.36 -9.75
C PRO A 84 -20.85 -20.32 -8.62
N GLN A 85 -20.34 -19.12 -8.86
CA GLN A 85 -20.38 -18.01 -7.90
C GLN A 85 -21.19 -16.85 -8.45
N GLN A 86 -22.12 -16.33 -7.67
CA GLN A 86 -22.75 -15.04 -7.94
C GLN A 86 -21.85 -13.92 -7.41
N VAL A 87 -21.45 -13.03 -8.31
CA VAL A 87 -20.56 -11.90 -8.02
C VAL A 87 -21.28 -10.60 -8.33
N GLN A 88 -21.42 -9.73 -7.33
CA GLN A 88 -21.95 -8.39 -7.50
C GLN A 88 -20.82 -7.41 -7.81
N VAL A 89 -21.05 -6.50 -8.74
CA VAL A 89 -20.04 -5.58 -9.29
C VAL A 89 -20.55 -4.15 -9.21
N TYR A 90 -19.82 -3.29 -8.51
CA TYR A 90 -20.31 -1.95 -8.17
C TYR A 90 -19.17 -0.97 -7.88
N ALA A 91 -19.41 0.32 -8.09
CA ALA A 91 -18.52 1.38 -7.64
C ALA A 91 -18.85 1.77 -6.19
N ALA A 92 -17.83 2.03 -5.37
CA ALA A 92 -17.96 2.59 -4.04
C ALA A 92 -16.94 3.71 -3.81
N ALA A 93 -17.27 4.62 -2.89
CA ALA A 93 -16.45 5.76 -2.55
C ALA A 93 -15.11 5.30 -1.94
N ALA A 94 -14.07 6.05 -2.24
CA ALA A 94 -12.75 5.88 -1.66
C ALA A 94 -12.13 7.24 -1.34
N GLY A 95 -11.03 7.21 -0.60
CA GLY A 95 -10.22 8.35 -0.26
C GLY A 95 -8.78 7.93 -0.02
N ILE A 96 -7.96 8.90 0.38
CA ILE A 96 -6.61 8.64 0.86
C ILE A 96 -6.50 9.36 2.21
N ASP A 97 -6.14 8.61 3.25
CA ASP A 97 -6.05 9.09 4.61
C ASP A 97 -4.87 8.43 5.34
N HIS A 98 -4.16 9.19 6.17
CA HIS A 98 -2.97 8.73 6.92
C HIS A 98 -1.98 7.87 6.12
N GLY A 99 -1.71 8.24 4.86
CA GLY A 99 -0.80 7.50 3.97
C GLY A 99 -1.34 6.17 3.44
N ARG A 100 -2.66 5.95 3.45
CA ARG A 100 -3.32 4.74 2.97
C ARG A 100 -4.50 5.07 2.08
N PHE A 101 -4.70 4.26 1.03
CA PHE A 101 -5.95 4.29 0.27
C PHE A 101 -7.06 3.65 1.10
N THR A 102 -8.10 4.42 1.41
CA THR A 102 -9.21 4.00 2.26
C THR A 102 -10.47 3.81 1.41
N PHE A 103 -11.30 2.84 1.81
CA PHE A 103 -12.58 2.55 1.16
C PHE A 103 -13.70 2.93 2.12
N ALA A 104 -14.73 3.59 1.61
CA ALA A 104 -15.93 3.85 2.40
C ALA A 104 -16.66 2.54 2.74
N PRO A 105 -17.45 2.49 3.83
CA PRO A 105 -18.22 1.30 4.18
C PRO A 105 -19.24 0.93 3.09
N GLU A 106 -19.51 -0.37 3.00
CA GLU A 106 -20.56 -0.96 2.15
C GLU A 106 -20.51 -0.52 0.67
N ARG A 107 -21.48 0.30 0.25
CA ARG A 107 -21.67 0.87 -1.09
C ARG A 107 -21.82 2.38 -1.07
N ALA A 108 -21.28 3.04 -0.03
CA ALA A 108 -21.35 4.48 0.11
C ALA A 108 -20.85 5.17 -1.18
N GLN A 109 -21.58 6.20 -1.61
CA GLN A 109 -21.32 6.90 -2.86
C GLN A 109 -20.57 8.21 -2.61
N ASN A 110 -19.77 8.60 -3.61
CA ASN A 110 -19.19 9.94 -3.74
C ASN A 110 -19.41 10.46 -5.18
N GLU A 111 -18.98 11.69 -5.45
CA GLU A 111 -19.09 12.34 -6.76
C GLU A 111 -18.65 11.42 -7.91
N LEU A 112 -17.46 10.81 -7.81
CA LEU A 112 -16.90 9.92 -8.84
C LEU A 112 -17.75 8.64 -9.03
N THR A 113 -18.27 8.02 -7.96
CA THR A 113 -19.13 6.83 -8.15
C THR A 113 -20.39 7.13 -8.95
N SER A 114 -20.93 8.36 -8.89
CA SER A 114 -22.11 8.73 -9.68
C SER A 114 -21.85 8.80 -11.19
N TRP A 115 -20.58 8.88 -11.59
CA TRP A 115 -20.14 8.95 -12.98
C TRP A 115 -19.82 7.57 -13.58
N ILE A 116 -19.70 6.54 -12.74
CA ILE A 116 -19.33 5.17 -13.13
C ILE A 116 -20.58 4.34 -13.33
N ARG A 117 -20.79 3.84 -14.56
CA ARG A 117 -21.85 2.87 -14.89
C ARG A 117 -21.21 1.53 -15.28
N LEU A 118 -21.68 0.45 -14.67
CA LEU A 118 -21.30 -0.91 -15.03
C LEU A 118 -22.35 -1.48 -15.99
N ASP A 119 -21.92 -2.10 -17.09
CA ASP A 119 -22.86 -2.78 -18.01
C ASP A 119 -23.53 -4.01 -17.37
N ARG A 120 -22.84 -4.64 -16.40
CA ARG A 120 -23.32 -5.79 -15.64
C ARG A 120 -23.07 -5.59 -14.13
N PRO A 121 -24.09 -5.20 -13.34
CA PRO A 121 -23.96 -5.02 -11.89
C PRO A 121 -23.92 -6.35 -11.10
N ALA A 122 -24.23 -7.47 -11.77
CA ALA A 122 -24.03 -8.81 -11.25
C ALA A 122 -23.64 -9.76 -12.39
N VAL A 123 -22.81 -10.76 -12.09
CA VAL A 123 -22.45 -11.85 -13.00
C VAL A 123 -22.44 -13.19 -12.26
N THR A 124 -22.84 -14.25 -12.95
CA THR A 124 -22.61 -15.63 -12.50
C THR A 124 -21.33 -16.13 -13.16
N LEU A 125 -20.30 -16.41 -12.36
CA LEU A 125 -19.09 -17.07 -12.82
C LEU A 125 -19.34 -18.59 -12.81
N PRO A 126 -19.08 -19.33 -13.90
CA PRO A 126 -19.10 -20.79 -13.87
C PRO A 126 -17.87 -21.33 -13.10
N PRO A 127 -17.86 -22.62 -12.74
CA PRO A 127 -16.73 -23.27 -12.07
C PRO A 127 -15.40 -22.98 -12.80
N ASN A 128 -14.40 -22.52 -12.04
CA ASN A 128 -13.07 -22.11 -12.52
C ASN A 128 -13.06 -21.09 -13.69
N GLY A 129 -14.19 -20.40 -13.91
CA GLY A 129 -14.44 -19.56 -15.07
C GLY A 129 -14.20 -18.06 -14.87
N SER A 130 -14.50 -17.30 -15.93
CA SER A 130 -14.38 -15.84 -15.95
C SER A 130 -15.55 -15.14 -16.64
N ALA A 131 -15.70 -13.83 -16.36
CA ALA A 131 -16.64 -12.94 -17.04
C ALA A 131 -16.04 -11.53 -17.20
N ARG A 132 -16.47 -10.80 -18.24
CA ARG A 132 -15.95 -9.45 -18.56
C ARG A 132 -16.99 -8.36 -18.31
N VAL A 133 -16.68 -7.39 -17.46
CA VAL A 133 -17.56 -6.25 -17.15
C VAL A 133 -16.98 -4.98 -17.76
N LYS A 134 -17.80 -4.15 -18.38
CA LYS A 134 -17.40 -2.84 -18.90
C LYS A 134 -17.84 -1.76 -17.92
N ALA A 135 -16.86 -1.02 -17.40
CA ALA A 135 -17.11 0.22 -16.71
C ALA A 135 -17.08 1.37 -17.72
N THR A 136 -18.13 2.19 -17.74
CA THR A 136 -18.18 3.48 -18.44
C THR A 136 -18.06 4.59 -17.41
N VAL A 137 -17.12 5.51 -17.60
CA VAL A 137 -16.96 6.71 -16.77
C VAL A 137 -17.36 7.91 -17.60
N ALA A 138 -18.39 8.65 -17.17
CA ALA A 138 -18.92 9.83 -17.86
C ALA A 138 -18.75 11.07 -16.98
N VAL A 139 -17.67 11.83 -17.18
CA VAL A 139 -17.35 13.02 -16.39
C VAL A 139 -18.28 14.17 -16.81
N PRO A 140 -19.00 14.84 -15.89
CA PRO A 140 -19.82 16.00 -16.20
C PRO A 140 -19.01 17.15 -16.81
N ALA A 141 -19.62 17.92 -17.71
CA ALA A 141 -18.99 19.11 -18.31
C ALA A 141 -18.64 20.20 -17.27
N GLY A 142 -19.41 20.29 -16.18
CA GLY A 142 -19.17 21.19 -15.05
C GLY A 142 -18.31 20.60 -13.92
N ALA A 143 -17.66 19.45 -14.12
CA ALA A 143 -16.83 18.84 -13.09
C ALA A 143 -15.64 19.73 -12.71
N SER A 144 -15.46 20.00 -11.41
CA SER A 144 -14.37 20.83 -10.90
C SER A 144 -12.99 20.20 -11.12
N ARG A 145 -11.95 21.04 -11.22
CA ARG A 145 -10.55 20.59 -11.31
C ARG A 145 -10.11 19.98 -9.98
N GLN A 146 -10.01 18.65 -9.92
CA GLN A 146 -9.48 17.89 -8.78
C GLN A 146 -9.33 16.40 -9.12
N GLU A 147 -8.39 15.74 -8.44
CA GLU A 147 -8.31 14.28 -8.41
C GLU A 147 -9.32 13.67 -7.44
N ARG A 148 -9.95 12.57 -7.88
CA ARG A 148 -11.03 11.88 -7.19
C ARG A 148 -10.73 10.39 -7.09
N TYR A 149 -11.20 9.79 -6.00
CA TYR A 149 -10.92 8.39 -5.67
C TYR A 149 -12.20 7.57 -5.58
N ALA A 150 -12.19 6.39 -6.18
CA ALA A 150 -13.23 5.38 -6.04
C ALA A 150 -12.62 3.98 -6.12
N VAL A 151 -13.45 2.96 -5.90
CA VAL A 151 -13.09 1.57 -6.13
C VAL A 151 -14.22 0.88 -6.88
N ILE A 152 -13.89 0.08 -7.89
CA ILE A 152 -14.84 -0.84 -8.51
C ILE A 152 -14.64 -2.19 -7.84
N TRP A 153 -15.58 -2.57 -6.98
CA TRP A 153 -15.61 -3.84 -6.29
C TRP A 153 -16.22 -4.94 -7.15
N ALA A 154 -15.68 -6.15 -6.99
CA ALA A 154 -16.35 -7.40 -7.26
C ALA A 154 -16.42 -8.20 -5.95
N GLN A 155 -17.62 -8.60 -5.56
CA GLN A 155 -17.92 -9.20 -4.27
C GLN A 155 -18.73 -10.49 -4.45
N THR A 156 -18.32 -11.59 -3.83
CA THR A 156 -19.16 -12.79 -3.76
C THR A 156 -20.39 -12.51 -2.90
N ALA A 157 -21.57 -12.94 -3.36
CA ALA A 157 -22.72 -13.03 -2.49
C ALA A 157 -22.45 -14.13 -1.45
N ALA A 158 -22.60 -13.83 -0.15
CA ALA A 158 -22.50 -14.84 0.88
C ALA A 158 -23.58 -15.92 0.66
N PRO A 159 -23.28 -17.23 0.89
CA PRO A 159 -24.28 -18.27 0.74
C PRO A 159 -25.49 -18.02 1.62
N THR A 160 -26.69 -18.02 1.04
CA THR A 160 -27.95 -18.08 1.78
C THR A 160 -28.17 -19.51 2.31
N GLY A 161 -27.36 -19.91 3.28
CA GLY A 161 -27.45 -21.18 4.00
C GLY A 161 -27.99 -20.96 5.41
N ALA A 162 -29.08 -21.64 5.77
CA ALA A 162 -29.68 -21.52 7.10
C ALA A 162 -28.83 -22.26 8.14
N GLY A 163 -28.17 -21.51 9.02
CA GLY A 163 -27.45 -22.05 10.18
C GLY A 163 -26.15 -21.30 10.51
N ALA A 164 -26.09 -20.70 11.70
CA ALA A 164 -24.86 -20.20 12.35
C ALA A 164 -24.06 -19.07 11.66
N GLY A 165 -24.69 -17.91 11.48
CA GLY A 165 -24.18 -16.64 12.06
C GLY A 165 -22.89 -15.98 11.53
N ILE A 166 -22.13 -16.56 10.59
CA ILE A 166 -20.94 -15.91 10.01
C ILE A 166 -20.99 -15.98 8.48
N SER A 167 -21.25 -14.84 7.83
CA SER A 167 -21.14 -14.67 6.38
C SER A 167 -19.73 -14.19 6.00
N VAL A 168 -18.94 -15.08 5.38
CA VAL A 168 -17.67 -14.66 4.76
C VAL A 168 -17.96 -13.97 3.44
N VAL A 169 -17.54 -12.71 3.32
CA VAL A 169 -17.69 -11.92 2.10
C VAL A 169 -16.32 -11.74 1.45
N ASN A 170 -16.08 -12.42 0.33
CA ASN A 170 -14.87 -12.22 -0.45
C ASN A 170 -15.07 -11.01 -1.39
N ARG A 171 -14.20 -10.00 -1.29
CA ARG A 171 -14.21 -8.82 -2.17
C ARG A 171 -12.82 -8.47 -2.68
N VAL A 172 -12.75 -8.19 -3.97
CA VAL A 172 -11.55 -7.69 -4.66
C VAL A 172 -11.94 -6.50 -5.51
N GLY A 173 -11.06 -5.51 -5.68
CA GLY A 173 -11.45 -4.27 -6.34
C GLY A 173 -10.32 -3.56 -7.05
N ILE A 174 -10.67 -2.85 -8.11
CA ILE A 174 -9.78 -1.96 -8.87
C ILE A 174 -9.95 -0.56 -8.33
N ARG A 175 -8.86 0.05 -7.85
CA ARG A 175 -8.83 1.45 -7.45
C ARG A 175 -8.96 2.34 -8.70
N VAL A 176 -9.61 3.48 -8.52
CA VAL A 176 -9.81 4.52 -9.55
C VAL A 176 -9.24 5.82 -9.01
N TYR A 177 -8.25 6.35 -9.72
CA TYR A 177 -7.62 7.64 -9.50
C TYR A 177 -7.92 8.48 -10.74
N LEU A 178 -8.96 9.31 -10.67
CA LEU A 178 -9.40 10.14 -11.80
C LEU A 178 -9.09 11.60 -11.49
N ASP A 179 -8.07 12.14 -12.17
CA ASP A 179 -7.87 13.58 -12.22
C ASP A 179 -8.73 14.20 -13.32
N VAL A 180 -9.45 15.26 -12.96
CA VAL A 180 -10.24 16.05 -13.90
C VAL A 180 -9.65 17.45 -13.95
N GLY A 181 -9.42 17.97 -15.15
CA GLY A 181 -8.99 19.33 -15.36
C GLY A 181 -8.66 19.62 -16.82
N PRO A 182 -8.62 20.91 -17.22
CA PRO A 182 -8.16 21.27 -18.55
C PRO A 182 -6.64 21.14 -18.66
N GLY A 183 -6.17 20.69 -19.82
CA GLY A 183 -4.77 20.75 -20.22
C GLY A 183 -4.08 19.38 -20.30
N GLY A 184 -2.83 19.33 -19.84
CA GLY A 184 -2.06 18.10 -19.68
C GLY A 184 -2.08 17.59 -18.24
N GLU A 185 -1.66 16.34 -18.06
CA GLU A 185 -1.62 15.68 -16.76
C GLU A 185 -0.81 16.48 -15.71
N PRO A 186 -1.36 16.73 -14.51
CA PRO A 186 -0.62 17.37 -13.43
C PRO A 186 0.62 16.57 -13.03
N PRO A 187 1.74 17.24 -12.72
CA PRO A 187 3.00 16.56 -12.43
C PRO A 187 2.91 15.72 -11.15
N SER A 188 3.43 14.50 -11.23
CA SER A 188 3.66 13.63 -10.08
C SER A 188 5.10 13.83 -9.57
N ASP A 189 5.30 13.96 -8.26
CA ASP A 189 6.64 14.03 -7.65
C ASP A 189 6.60 13.70 -6.16
N PHE A 190 7.70 13.19 -5.61
CA PHE A 190 7.89 13.04 -4.17
C PHE A 190 9.34 13.22 -3.74
N ARG A 191 9.50 13.43 -2.43
CA ARG A 191 10.77 13.57 -1.72
C ARG A 191 10.85 12.53 -0.61
N VAL A 192 11.98 11.84 -0.52
CA VAL A 192 12.42 11.19 0.74
C VAL A 192 13.12 12.26 1.57
N SER A 193 12.60 12.59 2.75
CA SER A 193 13.13 13.67 3.61
C SER A 193 14.00 13.17 4.76
N GLU A 194 13.72 11.97 5.26
CA GLU A 194 14.42 11.35 6.38
C GLU A 194 14.45 9.83 6.16
N VAL A 195 15.53 9.17 6.57
CA VAL A 195 15.61 7.71 6.65
C VAL A 195 16.11 7.36 8.04
N VAL A 196 15.40 6.50 8.77
CA VAL A 196 15.78 6.09 10.13
C VAL A 196 15.76 4.57 10.25
N PRO A 197 16.87 3.93 10.64
CA PRO A 197 16.88 2.52 10.98
C PRO A 197 16.19 2.28 12.33
N GLN A 198 15.55 1.13 12.49
CA GLN A 198 14.91 0.70 13.73
C GLN A 198 15.00 -0.82 13.86
N ARG A 199 14.62 -1.32 15.03
CA ARG A 199 14.27 -2.73 15.24
C ARG A 199 12.78 -2.84 15.49
N THR A 200 12.11 -3.78 14.85
CA THR A 200 10.71 -4.13 15.14
C THR A 200 10.57 -4.69 16.55
N GLY A 201 9.34 -4.86 17.05
CA GLY A 201 9.08 -5.40 18.39
C GLY A 201 9.61 -6.83 18.60
N ASP A 202 9.69 -7.61 17.51
CA ASP A 202 10.30 -8.95 17.42
C ASP A 202 11.79 -8.93 17.04
N GLY A 203 12.45 -7.76 17.06
CA GLY A 203 13.90 -7.63 16.92
C GLY A 203 14.46 -7.68 15.49
N ARG A 204 13.61 -7.79 14.45
CA ARG A 204 14.07 -7.70 13.06
C ARG A 204 14.52 -6.27 12.75
N PRO A 205 15.62 -6.08 11.98
CA PRO A 205 15.98 -4.74 11.52
C PRO A 205 14.93 -4.25 10.50
N ALA A 206 14.67 -2.95 10.52
CA ALA A 206 13.80 -2.30 9.57
C ALA A 206 14.29 -0.88 9.30
N LEU A 207 13.97 -0.37 8.11
CA LEU A 207 14.27 0.97 7.67
C LEU A 207 12.95 1.71 7.43
N VAL A 208 12.82 2.89 8.05
CA VAL A 208 11.67 3.77 7.89
C VAL A 208 12.11 5.02 7.14
N ALA A 209 11.54 5.24 5.96
CA ALA A 209 11.78 6.40 5.13
C ALA A 209 10.57 7.33 5.17
N ARG A 210 10.74 8.58 5.58
CA ARG A 210 9.69 9.59 5.52
C ARG A 210 9.59 10.13 4.11
N VAL A 211 8.41 10.01 3.52
CA VAL A 211 8.13 10.41 2.13
C VAL A 211 7.03 11.47 2.11
N ALA A 212 7.28 12.54 1.36
CA ALA A 212 6.34 13.62 1.12
C ALA A 212 6.00 13.71 -0.38
N ASN A 213 4.71 13.74 -0.70
CA ASN A 213 4.22 13.98 -2.06
C ASN A 213 4.34 15.48 -2.37
N THR A 214 5.20 15.80 -3.34
CA THR A 214 5.47 17.18 -3.80
C THR A 214 4.77 17.48 -5.13
N GLY A 215 4.11 16.50 -5.73
CA GLY A 215 3.32 16.64 -6.95
C GLY A 215 1.85 17.00 -6.69
N GLN A 216 1.08 16.99 -7.79
CA GLN A 216 -0.34 17.32 -7.85
C GLN A 216 -1.23 16.09 -8.02
N ARG A 217 -0.66 14.88 -7.95
CA ARG A 217 -1.33 13.60 -8.13
C ARG A 217 -1.07 12.67 -6.94
N ALA A 218 -2.01 11.80 -6.63
CA ALA A 218 -1.82 10.75 -5.65
C ALA A 218 -0.75 9.76 -6.11
N LEU A 219 0.01 9.23 -5.16
CA LEU A 219 1.11 8.30 -5.39
C LEU A 219 0.86 7.00 -4.64
N ASP A 220 1.00 5.86 -5.31
CA ASP A 220 1.14 4.56 -4.65
C ASP A 220 2.62 4.19 -4.66
N LEU A 221 3.24 4.04 -3.48
CA LEU A 221 4.67 3.83 -3.37
C LEU A 221 5.00 2.33 -3.33
N ASP A 222 5.81 1.89 -4.30
CA ASP A 222 6.55 0.64 -4.27
C ASP A 222 8.07 0.92 -4.36
N GLY A 223 8.90 -0.12 -4.27
CA GLY A 223 10.35 0.04 -4.24
C GLY A 223 11.10 -1.09 -3.54
N THR A 224 12.43 -0.95 -3.48
CA THR A 224 13.33 -1.91 -2.83
C THR A 224 14.45 -1.23 -2.06
N LEU A 225 15.01 -1.97 -1.09
CA LEU A 225 16.20 -1.60 -0.33
C LEU A 225 17.33 -2.59 -0.60
N MET A 226 18.47 -2.06 -1.04
CA MET A 226 19.76 -2.75 -1.06
C MET A 226 20.63 -2.26 0.10
N LEU A 227 21.28 -3.21 0.79
CA LEU A 227 22.30 -2.95 1.79
C LEU A 227 23.64 -3.53 1.30
N THR A 228 24.71 -2.75 1.37
CA THR A 228 26.06 -3.14 0.92
C THR A 228 27.14 -2.61 1.86
N GLY A 229 28.34 -3.18 1.77
CA GLY A 229 29.49 -2.76 2.58
C GLY A 229 29.26 -2.92 4.09
N GLY A 230 28.47 -3.94 4.47
CA GLY A 230 28.24 -4.28 5.87
C GLY A 230 29.46 -4.90 6.54
N PRO A 231 29.34 -5.28 7.83
CA PRO A 231 30.38 -6.04 8.52
C PRO A 231 30.84 -7.26 7.71
N SER A 232 32.14 -7.53 7.68
CA SER A 232 32.76 -8.56 6.83
C SER A 232 32.44 -8.44 5.33
N SER A 233 32.24 -7.20 4.84
CA SER A 233 31.89 -6.87 3.44
C SER A 233 30.56 -7.47 2.96
N LEU A 234 29.64 -7.81 3.87
CA LEU A 234 28.34 -8.36 3.54
C LEU A 234 27.50 -7.40 2.69
N SER A 235 26.58 -7.99 1.91
CA SER A 235 25.53 -7.31 1.15
C SER A 235 24.23 -8.10 1.28
N ALA A 236 23.08 -7.41 1.24
CA ALA A 236 21.77 -8.01 1.44
C ALA A 236 20.67 -7.22 0.71
N GLY A 237 19.58 -7.93 0.37
CA GLY A 237 18.48 -7.43 -0.45
C GLY A 237 18.50 -8.00 -1.87
N PRO A 238 17.60 -7.54 -2.76
CA PRO A 238 16.66 -6.44 -2.55
C PRO A 238 15.55 -6.83 -1.56
N PHE A 239 15.37 -6.01 -0.51
CA PHE A 239 14.22 -6.14 0.39
C PHE A 239 13.06 -5.29 -0.15
N PRO A 240 11.86 -5.86 -0.37
CA PRO A 240 10.73 -5.11 -0.89
C PRO A 240 10.18 -4.14 0.15
N VAL A 241 9.75 -2.96 -0.32
CA VAL A 241 8.95 -2.03 0.48
C VAL A 241 7.64 -2.68 0.91
N SER A 242 7.24 -2.45 2.16
CA SER A 242 5.93 -2.87 2.67
C SER A 242 4.83 -2.14 1.87
N THR A 243 4.09 -2.89 1.06
CA THR A 243 3.13 -2.33 0.11
C THR A 243 1.92 -1.69 0.81
N GLY A 244 1.26 -0.77 0.11
CA GLY A 244 0.03 -0.13 0.58
C GLY A 244 0.22 1.27 1.18
N THR A 245 1.39 1.90 1.03
CA THR A 245 1.54 3.34 1.25
C THR A 245 1.00 4.10 0.04
N THR A 246 -0.03 4.90 0.24
CA THR A 246 -0.64 5.76 -0.77
C THR A 246 -0.70 7.20 -0.26
N LEU A 247 -0.10 8.15 -0.96
CA LEU A 247 -0.07 9.57 -0.58
C LEU A 247 -1.03 10.39 -1.44
N ALA A 248 -1.91 11.18 -0.83
CA ALA A 248 -2.62 12.25 -1.51
C ALA A 248 -1.64 13.38 -1.94
N PRO A 249 -1.99 14.26 -2.88
CA PRO A 249 -1.23 15.48 -3.17
C PRO A 249 -0.91 16.27 -1.89
N GLY A 250 0.35 16.66 -1.69
CA GLY A 250 0.83 17.32 -0.47
C GLY A 250 0.90 16.45 0.80
N GLY A 251 0.44 15.20 0.75
CA GLY A 251 0.45 14.26 1.87
C GLY A 251 1.84 13.72 2.20
N GLN A 252 2.00 13.21 3.43
CA GLN A 252 3.25 12.60 3.91
C GLN A 252 2.96 11.29 4.65
N ALA A 253 3.87 10.32 4.56
CA ALA A 253 3.80 9.07 5.31
C ALA A 253 5.19 8.42 5.49
N ASP A 254 5.26 7.47 6.40
CA ASP A 254 6.46 6.69 6.70
C ASP A 254 6.39 5.35 5.94
N VAL A 255 7.28 5.19 4.95
CA VAL A 255 7.46 3.96 4.16
C VAL A 255 8.40 3.02 4.92
N THR A 256 7.98 1.77 5.14
CA THR A 256 8.76 0.80 5.93
C THR A 256 9.28 -0.36 5.08
N VAL A 257 10.57 -0.67 5.22
CA VAL A 257 11.19 -1.88 4.70
C VAL A 257 11.65 -2.74 5.89
N VAL A 258 11.13 -3.96 6.02
CA VAL A 258 11.61 -4.92 7.03
C VAL A 258 12.64 -5.84 6.36
N THR A 259 13.78 -6.04 7.00
CA THR A 259 14.88 -6.84 6.45
C THR A 259 14.99 -8.21 7.15
N GLY A 260 15.94 -9.04 6.72
CA GLY A 260 16.21 -10.34 7.36
C GLY A 260 16.63 -10.21 8.83
N ALA A 261 16.24 -11.17 9.67
CA ALA A 261 16.51 -11.12 11.11
C ALA A 261 18.01 -11.11 11.45
N ASP A 262 18.79 -11.90 10.72
CA ASP A 262 20.20 -12.19 11.01
C ASP A 262 21.19 -11.13 10.47
N LEU A 263 20.71 -9.93 10.16
CA LEU A 263 21.56 -8.82 9.73
C LEU A 263 22.31 -8.20 10.93
N PRO A 264 23.66 -8.17 10.88
CA PRO A 264 24.47 -7.37 11.79
C PRO A 264 24.03 -5.90 11.83
N ASP A 265 24.23 -5.24 12.97
CA ASP A 265 23.78 -3.84 13.16
C ASP A 265 24.39 -2.87 12.14
N GLY A 266 25.64 -3.09 11.72
CA GLY A 266 26.30 -2.29 10.69
C GLY A 266 27.71 -1.84 11.08
N PRO A 267 28.22 -0.74 10.51
CA PRO A 267 27.52 0.16 9.58
C PRO A 267 27.18 -0.50 8.24
N TRP A 268 26.19 0.04 7.53
CA TRP A 268 25.81 -0.34 6.17
C TRP A 268 25.77 0.90 5.27
N ARG A 269 26.19 0.76 4.01
CA ARG A 269 25.71 1.65 2.93
C ARG A 269 24.36 1.12 2.48
N PHE A 270 23.38 2.01 2.38
CA PHE A 270 22.06 1.67 1.87
C PHE A 270 21.77 2.39 0.55
N ARG A 271 20.98 1.73 -0.29
CA ARG A 271 20.29 2.33 -1.44
C ARG A 271 18.82 1.94 -1.34
N LEU A 272 17.97 2.93 -1.12
CA LEU A 272 16.52 2.81 -1.15
C LEU A 272 16.03 3.39 -2.47
N GLU A 273 15.49 2.55 -3.34
CA GLU A 273 14.81 2.97 -4.57
C GLU A 273 13.31 2.91 -4.32
N LEU A 274 12.63 4.05 -4.46
CA LEU A 274 11.17 4.14 -4.41
C LEU A 274 10.65 4.59 -5.76
N ALA A 275 9.48 4.08 -6.14
CA ALA A 275 8.79 4.42 -7.38
C ALA A 275 7.30 4.71 -7.14
N SER A 276 6.70 5.43 -8.08
CA SER A 276 5.26 5.56 -8.22
C SER A 276 4.89 5.85 -9.67
N GLY A 277 4.54 4.80 -10.42
CA GLY A 277 4.37 4.89 -11.86
C GLY A 277 5.70 5.28 -12.52
N TRP A 278 5.76 6.47 -13.13
CA TRP A 278 6.92 6.98 -13.86
C TRP A 278 7.89 7.79 -12.99
N VAL A 279 7.54 8.04 -11.72
CA VAL A 279 8.37 8.83 -10.80
C VAL A 279 9.21 7.90 -9.95
N GLU A 280 10.52 7.98 -10.10
CA GLU A 280 11.49 7.23 -9.29
C GLU A 280 12.35 8.18 -8.44
N ARG A 281 12.66 7.77 -7.20
CA ARG A 281 13.57 8.49 -6.30
C ARG A 281 14.46 7.51 -5.57
N THR A 282 15.77 7.74 -5.66
CA THR A 282 16.78 6.99 -4.91
C THR A 282 17.24 7.81 -3.72
N ALA A 283 17.21 7.21 -2.53
CA ALA A 283 17.89 7.72 -1.34
C ALA A 283 19.07 6.80 -1.02
N GLU A 284 20.27 7.36 -0.93
CA GLU A 284 21.47 6.65 -0.49
C GLU A 284 22.05 7.29 0.77
N GLY A 285 22.84 6.52 1.52
CA GLY A 285 23.58 7.01 2.66
C GLY A 285 24.19 5.88 3.49
N THR A 286 24.59 6.19 4.71
CA THR A 286 25.03 5.19 5.69
C THR A 286 24.14 5.16 6.93
N LEU A 287 23.96 3.96 7.48
CA LEU A 287 23.15 3.71 8.69
C LEU A 287 23.79 2.63 9.56
N THR A 288 23.30 2.55 10.80
CA THR A 288 23.54 1.44 11.72
C THR A 288 22.22 1.14 12.42
N PHE A 289 21.76 -0.11 12.40
CA PHE A 289 20.58 -0.53 13.13
C PHE A 289 20.84 -0.49 14.64
N PRO A 290 19.84 -0.12 15.46
CA PRO A 290 20.00 -0.21 16.91
C PRO A 290 19.96 -1.67 17.36
N ALA A 291 20.61 -1.98 18.49
CA ALA A 291 20.72 -3.36 18.99
C ALA A 291 19.48 -3.88 19.74
N ARG A 292 18.60 -3.00 20.24
CA ARG A 292 17.46 -3.38 21.09
C ARG A 292 16.17 -3.53 20.26
N ALA A 293 15.41 -4.61 20.48
CA ALA A 293 14.07 -4.77 19.90
C ALA A 293 13.16 -3.59 20.26
N GLY A 294 12.28 -3.20 19.33
CA GLY A 294 11.36 -2.06 19.48
C GLY A 294 12.01 -0.67 19.54
N SER A 295 13.32 -0.55 19.33
CA SER A 295 14.03 0.73 19.41
C SER A 295 14.27 1.39 18.04
N ARG A 296 14.31 2.73 18.02
CA ARG A 296 14.62 3.54 16.85
C ARG A 296 16.06 4.06 16.95
N GLY A 297 16.80 3.96 15.86
CA GLY A 297 18.18 4.44 15.76
C GLY A 297 18.26 5.93 15.44
N LEU A 298 19.49 6.42 15.25
CA LEU A 298 19.74 7.77 14.76
C LEU A 298 19.40 7.88 13.27
N PRO A 299 18.89 9.04 12.78
CA PRO A 299 18.68 9.26 11.36
C PRO A 299 19.93 8.97 10.53
N ALA A 300 19.74 8.31 9.39
CA ALA A 300 20.81 7.89 8.50
C ALA A 300 21.49 9.10 7.83
N ALA A 301 22.80 9.01 7.62
CA ALA A 301 23.57 10.05 6.98
C ALA A 301 23.36 9.99 5.46
N LEU A 302 22.37 10.73 4.96
CA LEU A 302 22.03 10.79 3.53
C LEU A 302 23.17 11.40 2.69
N ASP A 303 23.45 10.79 1.54
CA ASP A 303 24.42 11.29 0.55
C ASP A 303 23.81 12.42 -0.30
N GLY A 304 23.44 13.52 0.34
CA GLY A 304 22.85 14.70 -0.30
C GLY A 304 23.86 15.63 -0.99
N PRO A 305 23.44 16.43 -1.99
CA PRO A 305 24.31 17.37 -2.69
C PRO A 305 24.90 18.46 -1.78
N VAL A 306 24.19 18.84 -0.71
CA VAL A 306 24.62 19.84 0.28
C VAL A 306 25.96 19.48 0.91
N ARG A 307 26.20 18.19 1.22
CA ARG A 307 27.44 17.72 1.82
C ARG A 307 28.66 17.92 0.90
N ARG A 308 28.46 17.97 -0.42
CA ARG A 308 29.52 18.29 -1.40
C ARG A 308 29.76 19.80 -1.51
N THR A 309 28.72 20.63 -1.44
CA THR A 309 28.86 22.09 -1.56
C THR A 309 29.43 22.75 -0.29
N THR A 310 29.14 22.24 0.92
CA THR A 310 29.71 22.81 2.16
C THR A 310 31.23 22.68 2.21
N VAL A 311 31.77 21.52 1.78
CA VAL A 311 33.24 21.31 1.71
C VAL A 311 33.88 22.25 0.69
N ALA A 312 33.26 22.44 -0.47
CA ALA A 312 33.73 23.39 -1.47
C ALA A 312 33.70 24.84 -0.97
N ALA A 313 32.61 25.25 -0.30
CA ALA A 313 32.49 26.61 0.26
C ALA A 313 33.55 26.89 1.34
N VAL A 314 33.80 25.94 2.25
CA VAL A 314 34.85 26.07 3.28
C VAL A 314 36.24 26.13 2.64
N LEU A 315 36.52 25.34 1.60
CA LEU A 315 37.78 25.42 0.86
C LEU A 315 37.96 26.77 0.15
N VAL A 316 36.92 27.30 -0.51
CA VAL A 316 36.99 28.61 -1.18
C VAL A 316 37.22 29.74 -0.17
N VAL A 317 36.52 29.76 0.97
CA VAL A 317 36.74 30.75 2.03
C VAL A 317 38.13 30.62 2.65
N GLY A 318 38.61 29.39 2.88
CA GLY A 318 39.96 29.12 3.39
C GLY A 318 41.06 29.61 2.43
N LEU A 319 40.94 29.31 1.13
CA LEU A 319 41.87 29.75 0.10
C LEU A 319 41.86 31.28 -0.09
N ALA A 320 40.68 31.91 -0.07
CA ALA A 320 40.57 33.37 -0.11
C ALA A 320 41.21 34.05 1.11
N GLY A 321 41.01 33.48 2.31
CA GLY A 321 41.65 33.93 3.54
C GLY A 321 43.18 33.81 3.49
N ALA A 322 43.70 32.67 3.01
CA ALA A 322 45.13 32.45 2.83
C ALA A 322 45.75 33.41 1.81
N ALA A 323 45.09 33.62 0.66
CA ALA A 323 45.53 34.57 -0.36
C ALA A 323 45.56 36.01 0.19
N ALA A 324 44.50 36.45 0.88
CA ALA A 324 44.45 37.77 1.50
C ALA A 324 45.55 37.96 2.57
N TRP A 325 45.87 36.92 3.34
CA TRP A 325 46.97 36.94 4.31
C TRP A 325 48.35 37.02 3.64
N ILE A 326 48.60 36.27 2.57
CA ILE A 326 49.84 36.32 1.79
C ILE A 326 50.03 37.71 1.17
N VAL A 327 48.98 38.28 0.57
CA VAL A 327 49.00 39.64 0.01
C VAL A 327 49.27 40.68 1.10
N ARG A 328 48.58 40.62 2.25
CA ARG A 328 48.84 41.50 3.40
C ARG A 328 50.28 41.38 3.92
N ARG A 329 50.85 40.17 4.00
CA ARG A 329 52.27 39.96 4.36
C ARG A 329 53.22 40.59 3.34
N ARG A 330 53.01 40.36 2.04
CA ARG A 330 53.86 40.93 0.96
C ARG A 330 53.79 42.46 0.93
N LEU A 331 52.61 43.05 1.13
CA LEU A 331 52.44 44.51 1.20
C LEU A 331 53.10 45.12 2.45
N ARG A 332 53.02 44.45 3.61
CA ARG A 332 53.75 44.87 4.82
C ARG A 332 55.26 44.80 4.63
N ALA A 333 55.78 43.72 4.04
CA ALA A 333 57.22 43.57 3.75
C ALA A 333 57.73 44.66 2.78
N ARG A 334 56.98 44.98 1.72
CA ARG A 334 57.35 46.05 0.77
C ARG A 334 57.37 47.45 1.41
N ARG A 335 56.55 47.72 2.43
CA ARG A 335 56.57 49.00 3.17
C ARG A 335 57.81 49.19 4.06
N VAL A 336 58.53 48.12 4.40
CA VAL A 336 59.78 48.21 5.19
C VAL A 336 60.97 48.59 4.31
N LEU A 337 60.96 48.26 3.02
CA LEU A 337 62.05 48.56 2.08
C LEU A 337 62.09 50.02 1.59
N PHE A 338 61.03 50.82 1.82
CA PHE A 338 60.96 52.24 1.45
C PHE A 338 61.27 53.20 2.61
N ARG A 339 61.83 52.71 3.73
CA ARG A 339 62.44 53.52 4.79
C ARG A 339 63.93 53.19 4.93
N ARG A 340 64.74 53.81 4.07
CA ARG A 340 66.12 54.19 4.40
C ARG A 340 66.26 55.71 4.17
N PRO A 341 66.73 56.48 5.15
CA PRO A 341 67.06 57.89 4.94
C PRO A 341 68.35 58.03 4.13
N CYS A 342 68.70 59.29 3.82
CA CYS A 342 69.92 59.73 3.16
C CYS A 342 71.20 59.11 3.73
#